data_AF-A0A7R7CLX7-F1
#
_entry.id   AF-A0A7R7CLX7-F1
#
_cell.length_a   1.000
_cell.length_b   1.000
_cell.length_c   1.000
_cell.angle_alpha   90.00
_cell.angle_beta   90.00
_cell.angle_gamma   90.00
#
_symmetry.space_group_name_H-M   'P 1'
#
loop_
_entity.id
_entity.type
_entity.pdbx_description
1 polymer ?
#
loop_
_entity_poly.entity_id
_entity_poly.type
_entity_poly.pdbx_seq_one_letter_code
_entity_poly.pdbx_strand_id
1 'polypeptide(L)' 'MDIVEANGARIPTPGMGTWTLNGRLCAELVAHALALGYRHVDTAAAYDNEEAVGAG' A
#
# COMPACT_ATOMS: atom_id res chain seq x y z
N MET A 1 -9.21 -13.47 5.76
CA MET A 1 -8.07 -12.68 5.28
C MET A 1 -6.88 -13.13 6.08
N ASP A 2 -5.87 -13.69 5.42
CA ASP A 2 -4.72 -14.25 6.12
C ASP A 2 -3.94 -13.14 6.82
N ILE A 3 -3.41 -13.45 8.01
CA ILE A 3 -2.70 -12.52 8.88
C ILE A 3 -1.38 -13.14 9.29
N VAL A 4 -0.32 -12.34 9.28
CA VAL A 4 0.97 -12.66 9.90
C VAL A 4 1.09 -11.88 11.22
N GLU A 5 1.55 -12.55 12.28
CA GLU A 5 1.88 -11.90 13.54
C GLU A 5 3.38 -11.62 13.61
N ALA A 6 3.76 -10.37 13.88
CA ALA A 6 5.15 -9.97 14.02
C ALA A 6 5.27 -8.91 15.12
N ASN A 7 6.03 -9.20 16.18
CA ASN A 7 6.27 -8.29 17.30
C ASN A 7 4.99 -7.65 17.89
N GLY A 8 3.89 -8.42 17.97
CA GLY A 8 2.60 -7.95 18.47
C GLY A 8 1.73 -7.21 17.44
N ALA A 9 2.22 -6.98 16.22
CA ALA A 9 1.42 -6.48 15.11
C ALA A 9 0.71 -7.62 14.37
N ARG A 10 -0.50 -7.33 13.87
CA ARG A 10 -1.28 -8.21 12.99
C ARG A 10 -1.29 -7.62 11.58
N ILE A 11 -0.58 -8.25 10.66
CA ILE A 11 -0.33 -7.72 9.31
C ILE A 11 -1.14 -8.53 8.29
N PRO A 12 -2.04 -7.92 7.49
CA PRO A 12 -2.70 -8.61 6.39
C PRO A 12 -1.69 -9.14 5.37
N THR A 13 -1.77 -10.44 5.06
CA THR A 13 -0.81 -11.09 4.17
C THR A 13 -0.84 -10.56 2.73
N PRO A 14 -2.01 -10.36 2.08
CA PRO A 14 -2.03 -9.70 0.78
C PRO A 14 -1.72 -8.20 0.94
N GLY A 15 -0.53 -7.81 0.48
CA GLY A 15 -0.07 -6.43 0.40
C GLY A 15 -0.09 -5.89 -1.03
N MET A 16 -0.25 -4.58 -1.15
CA MET A 16 -0.07 -3.84 -2.41
C MET A 16 1.25 -3.07 -2.36
N GLY A 17 2.20 -3.45 -3.21
CA GLY A 17 3.45 -2.70 -3.40
C GLY A 17 3.30 -1.53 -4.37
N THR A 18 4.07 -0.47 -4.15
CA THR A 18 3.97 0.80 -4.90
C THR A 18 5.22 1.12 -5.72
N TRP A 19 6.16 0.18 -5.84
CA TRP A 19 7.38 0.35 -6.65
C TRP A 19 7.02 0.79 -8.09
N THR A 20 7.75 1.78 -8.63
CA THR A 20 7.52 2.47 -9.93
C THR A 20 6.22 3.26 -10.12
N LEU A 21 5.27 3.20 -9.17
CA LEU A 21 4.07 4.03 -9.25
C LEU A 21 4.39 5.47 -8.86
N ASN A 22 3.86 6.46 -9.58
CA ASN A 22 4.07 7.87 -9.26
C ASN A 22 2.87 8.73 -9.64
N GLY A 23 2.85 9.94 -9.07
CA GLY A 23 1.83 10.94 -9.34
C GLY A 23 0.40 10.42 -9.18
N ARG A 24 -0.49 10.87 -10.07
CA ARG A 24 -1.92 10.52 -10.02
C ARG A 24 -2.19 9.03 -10.11
N LEU A 25 -1.41 8.29 -10.91
CA LEU A 25 -1.61 6.85 -11.09
C LEU A 25 -1.38 6.08 -9.80
N CYS A 26 -0.41 6.50 -8.99
CA CYS A 26 -0.15 5.89 -7.68
C CYS A 26 -1.36 6.04 -6.76
N ALA A 27 -1.87 7.27 -6.59
CA ALA A 27 -3.04 7.55 -5.76
C ALA A 27 -4.28 6.79 -6.23
N GLU A 28 -4.55 6.76 -7.53
CA GLU A 28 -5.70 6.04 -8.11
C GLU A 28 -5.61 4.53 -7.82
N LEU A 29 -4.44 3.92 -8.00
CA LEU A 29 -4.25 2.49 -7.77
C LEU A 29 -4.34 2.10 -6.29
N VAL A 30 -3.80 2.92 -5.39
CA VAL A 30 -3.89 2.64 -3.95
C VAL A 30 -5.35 2.78 -3.48
N ALA A 31 -6.06 3.83 -3.91
CA ALA A 31 -7.49 3.98 -3.63
C ALA A 31 -8.32 2.80 -4.17
N HIS A 32 -8.01 2.33 -5.38
CA HIS A 32 -8.64 1.14 -5.95
C HIS A 32 -8.36 -0.13 -5.14
N ALA A 33 -7.12 -0.34 -4.69
CA ALA A 33 -6.79 -1.51 -3.88
C ALA A 33 -7.51 -1.49 -2.52
N LEU A 34 -7.61 -0.31 -1.88
CA LEU A 34 -8.38 -0.15 -0.65
C LEU A 34 -9.87 -0.48 -0.87
N ALA A 35 -10.44 -0.05 -2.00
CA ALA A 35 -11.82 -0.36 -2.40
C ALA A 35 -12.03 -1.86 -2.67
N LEU A 36 -11.02 -2.56 -3.21
CA LEU A 36 -11.03 -4.01 -3.41
C LEU A 36 -10.82 -4.81 -2.12
N GLY A 37 -10.45 -4.14 -1.02
CA GLY A 37 -10.29 -4.75 0.30
C GLY A 37 -8.86 -4.99 0.75
N TYR A 38 -7.84 -4.50 0.04
CA TYR A 38 -6.47 -4.51 0.55
C TYR A 38 -6.35 -3.66 1.82
N ARG A 39 -5.55 -4.12 2.78
CA ARG A 39 -5.35 -3.43 4.07
C ARG A 39 -3.88 -3.33 4.47
N HIS A 40 -2.99 -3.66 3.54
CA HIS A 40 -1.56 -3.56 3.69
C HIS A 40 -1.02 -2.91 2.41
N VAL A 41 -0.42 -1.73 2.56
CA VAL A 41 0.21 -0.96 1.48
C VAL A 41 1.69 -0.84 1.80
N ASP A 42 2.53 -1.14 0.80
CA ASP A 42 3.99 -1.15 0.90
C ASP A 42 4.59 -0.06 -0.01
N THR A 43 5.43 0.79 0.58
CA THR A 43 6.16 1.87 -0.11
C THR A 43 7.55 2.04 0.52
N ALA A 44 8.40 2.84 -0.10
CA ALA A 44 9.69 3.24 0.42
C ALA A 44 10.07 4.64 -0.03
N ALA A 45 10.82 5.36 0.80
CA ALA A 45 11.36 6.69 0.48
C ALA A 45 12.16 6.72 -0.85
N ALA A 46 12.81 5.60 -1.23
CA ALA A 46 13.52 5.50 -2.50
C ALA A 46 12.63 5.59 -3.75
N TYR A 47 11.31 5.44 -3.60
CA TYR A 47 10.35 5.51 -4.72
C TYR A 47 9.87 6.94 -4.98
N ASP A 48 10.14 7.87 -4.04
CA ASP A 48 9.74 9.27 -4.10
C ASP A 48 8.24 9.46 -4.44
N ASN A 49 7.39 8.60 -3.85
CA ASN A 49 5.96 8.55 -4.13
C ASN A 49 5.07 8.53 -2.87
N GLU A 50 5.64 8.69 -1.66
CA GLU A 50 4.91 8.60 -0.40
C GLU A 50 3.76 9.63 -0.31
N GLU A 51 3.93 10.82 -0.89
CA GLU A 51 2.86 11.81 -1.00
C GLU A 51 1.68 11.30 -1.86
N ALA A 52 1.98 10.64 -2.97
CA ALA A 52 0.96 10.07 -3.85
C ALA A 52 0.27 8.85 -3.21
N VAL A 53 1.01 8.03 -2.45
CA VAL A 53 0.44 6.95 -1.62
C VAL A 53 -0.45 7.52 -0.51
N GLY A 54 -0.10 8.67 0.08
CA GLY A 54 -0.94 9.33 1.08
C GLY A 54 -2.23 9.94 0.49
N ALA A 55 -2.25 10.23 -0.81
CA ALA A 55 -3.36 10.87 -1.49
C ALA A 55 -4.47 9.90 -1.95
N GLY A 56 -4.25 8.59 -1.94
CA GLY A 56 -5.26 7.59 -2.29
C GLY A 56 -4.95 6.24 -1.68
#